data_AF-A0A0S7ZPG8-F1
#
_entry.id   AF-A0A0S7ZPG8-F1
#
_cell.length_a   1.000
_cell.length_b   1.000
_cell.length_c   1.000
_cell.angle_alpha   90.00
_cell.angle_beta   90.00
_cell.angle_gamma   90.00
#
_symmetry.space_group_name_H-M   'P 1'
#
loop_
_entity.id
_entity.type
_entity.pdbx_description
1 polymer ?
#
loop_
_entity_poly.entity_id
_entity_poly.type
_entity_poly.pdbx_seq_one_letter_code
_entity_poly.pdbx_strand_id
1 'polypeptide(L)'
;MPAGPHQFHFWTATETTLGIGAIVRVDDGVGRTVYAVVVDGRAYSDLLTALHDVVAAEGDPATVRPPTRRTEVRLWTAAVLRQIPDDPLQPVPLADVQLATTEDVEVALRMDSYVRGVAPAGLPIGLYTAGGTTAPVCLDADFLLGPESAHLNISGVSGLATKTSAVEFFIASIFQTFPAHKGSISAVCVNVKGPDLCYLDQPGELTDADREMYATMGLDPKPFESVQYFAPFKPDGININTLRSHPDLSDSVQPLVWGLREVLDYHEVLLNRDDIDAKSDAFIDFLADRVVEKEFVDDWGNTHRVSTFSHLERLFKAIFDGLEAQGRSDMWRTHHIATIRKVRNRLLNISVRCKGLVTDDGAVSDLPFGEFADRSIYVLDVAGMDQLAQDLVFTRVVSKLREHLERRDLGVEHVLVFVDELNKYAPGEGPDTYVRKMLLDISERGRYLGLVLFGAQQFRSQVHRRIVGNSGTTIYGRMDMDELATPGYQVLSPATKIK
;
A
#
# COMPACT_ATOMS: atom_id res chain seq x y z
N MET A 1 -25.54 34.91 -9.20
CA MET A 1 -24.11 35.04 -8.84
C MET A 1 -23.29 34.95 -10.13
N PRO A 2 -22.13 35.61 -10.25
CA PRO A 2 -21.32 35.54 -11.45
C PRO A 2 -20.72 34.14 -11.63
N ALA A 3 -20.55 33.70 -12.88
CA ALA A 3 -19.80 32.50 -13.22
C ALA A 3 -18.33 32.86 -13.45
N GLY A 4 -17.41 32.09 -12.87
CA GLY A 4 -15.97 32.20 -13.08
C GLY A 4 -15.42 30.98 -13.84
N PRO A 5 -14.12 30.97 -14.16
CA PRO A 5 -13.49 29.84 -14.87
C PRO A 5 -13.31 28.58 -14.02
N HIS A 6 -13.29 28.71 -12.69
CA HIS A 6 -13.09 27.58 -11.77
C HIS A 6 -14.35 27.16 -11.03
N GLN A 7 -15.38 28.00 -11.04
CA GLN A 7 -16.59 27.79 -10.26
C GLN A 7 -17.75 28.57 -10.87
N PHE A 8 -18.94 27.97 -10.84
CA PHE A 8 -20.17 28.63 -11.23
C PHE A 8 -21.36 28.15 -10.40
N HIS A 9 -22.50 28.80 -10.59
CA HIS A 9 -23.74 28.49 -9.90
C HIS A 9 -24.86 28.29 -10.89
N PHE A 10 -25.76 27.36 -10.58
CA PHE A 10 -26.95 27.08 -11.37
C PHE A 10 -28.09 26.66 -10.45
N TRP A 11 -29.32 26.70 -10.93
CA TRP A 11 -30.48 26.30 -10.17
C TRP A 11 -31.22 25.16 -10.85
N THR A 12 -31.96 24.37 -10.08
CA THR A 12 -32.77 23.27 -10.60
C THR A 12 -34.21 23.39 -10.14
N ALA A 13 -35.09 22.58 -10.73
CA ALA A 13 -36.38 22.29 -10.13
C ALA A 13 -36.20 21.73 -8.70
N THR A 14 -37.23 21.91 -7.86
CA THR A 14 -37.24 21.41 -6.48
C THR A 14 -37.17 19.89 -6.43
N GLU A 15 -37.84 19.19 -7.35
CA GLU A 15 -37.71 17.75 -7.53
C GLU A 15 -36.52 17.49 -8.47
N THR A 16 -35.39 17.04 -7.92
CA THR A 16 -34.17 16.71 -8.69
C THR A 16 -33.43 15.55 -8.05
N THR A 17 -32.80 14.72 -8.89
CA THR A 17 -31.88 13.65 -8.46
C THR A 17 -30.44 14.15 -8.27
N LEU A 18 -30.20 15.43 -8.59
CA LEU A 18 -28.89 16.06 -8.42
C LEU A 18 -28.50 16.14 -6.94
N GLY A 19 -27.26 15.78 -6.65
CA GLY A 19 -26.69 15.88 -5.31
C GLY A 19 -25.21 16.24 -5.34
N ILE A 20 -24.64 16.48 -4.16
CA ILE A 20 -23.21 16.79 -4.00
C ILE A 20 -22.37 15.60 -4.49
N GLY A 21 -21.43 15.88 -5.40
CA GLY A 21 -20.60 14.88 -6.10
C GLY A 21 -21.09 14.53 -7.50
N ALA A 22 -22.28 14.96 -7.91
CA ALA A 22 -22.74 14.81 -9.29
C ALA A 22 -21.86 15.62 -10.24
N ILE A 23 -21.46 15.03 -11.37
CA ILE A 23 -20.76 15.72 -12.45
C ILE A 23 -21.82 16.26 -13.41
N VAL A 24 -21.61 17.50 -13.83
CA VAL A 24 -22.48 18.21 -14.78
C VAL A 24 -21.67 18.72 -15.96
N ARG A 25 -22.35 18.84 -17.10
CA ARG A 25 -21.82 19.37 -18.34
C ARG A 25 -22.55 20.67 -18.71
N VAL A 26 -21.79 21.63 -19.23
CA VAL A 26 -22.31 22.87 -19.79
C VAL A 26 -21.70 23.08 -21.17
N ASP A 27 -22.53 23.23 -22.19
CA ASP A 27 -22.13 23.48 -23.56
C ASP A 27 -22.45 24.93 -23.95
N ASP A 28 -21.54 25.62 -24.62
CA ASP A 28 -21.79 26.99 -25.12
C ASP A 28 -22.49 27.03 -26.48
N GLY A 29 -22.68 25.88 -27.13
CA GLY A 29 -23.27 25.75 -28.46
C GLY A 29 -22.36 26.15 -29.63
N VAL A 30 -21.13 26.60 -29.36
CA VAL A 30 -20.13 27.06 -30.34
C VAL A 30 -18.88 26.15 -30.33
N GLY A 31 -18.90 25.09 -29.54
CA GLY A 31 -17.87 24.05 -29.49
C GLY A 31 -17.03 24.04 -28.22
N ARG A 32 -17.42 24.81 -27.18
CA ARG A 32 -16.83 24.72 -25.85
C ARG A 32 -17.71 23.93 -24.90
N THR A 33 -17.11 22.98 -24.23
CA THR A 33 -17.77 22.14 -23.22
C THR A 33 -17.03 22.24 -21.90
N VAL A 34 -17.77 22.45 -20.82
CA VAL A 34 -17.24 22.53 -19.45
C VAL A 34 -17.83 21.42 -18.60
N TYR A 35 -16.96 20.70 -17.90
CA TYR A 35 -17.33 19.65 -16.95
C TYR A 35 -17.03 20.12 -15.53
N ALA A 36 -17.95 19.90 -14.61
CA ALA A 36 -17.81 20.34 -13.23
C ALA A 36 -18.46 19.39 -12.23
N VAL A 37 -17.96 19.35 -11.01
CA VAL A 37 -18.54 18.58 -9.90
C VAL A 37 -19.35 19.51 -8.99
N VAL A 38 -20.55 19.08 -8.60
CA VAL A 38 -21.37 19.80 -7.62
C VAL A 38 -20.76 19.67 -6.23
N VAL A 39 -20.43 20.79 -5.60
CA VAL A 39 -19.72 20.86 -4.31
C VAL A 39 -20.57 21.42 -3.17
N ASP A 40 -21.61 22.21 -3.46
CA ASP A 40 -22.50 22.80 -2.45
C ASP A 40 -23.92 22.96 -3.02
N GLY A 41 -24.92 23.03 -2.14
CA GLY A 41 -26.33 23.21 -2.46
C GLY A 41 -27.06 24.00 -1.38
N ARG A 42 -27.80 25.03 -1.79
CA ARG A 42 -28.55 25.92 -0.88
C ARG A 42 -29.98 26.08 -1.38
N ALA A 43 -30.93 25.97 -0.46
CA ALA A 43 -32.32 26.31 -0.71
C ALA A 43 -32.58 27.76 -0.30
N TYR A 44 -33.19 28.52 -1.20
CA TYR A 44 -33.68 29.88 -0.96
C TYR A 44 -35.19 29.87 -1.04
N SER A 45 -35.86 30.63 -0.17
CA SER A 45 -37.28 30.91 -0.29
C SER A 45 -37.52 32.34 -0.76
N ASP A 46 -38.78 32.65 -1.05
CA ASP A 46 -39.27 34.00 -1.31
C ASP A 46 -39.23 34.93 -0.08
N LEU A 47 -38.81 34.43 1.08
CA LEU A 47 -38.68 35.22 2.30
C LEU A 47 -37.34 35.95 2.38
N LEU A 48 -37.38 37.19 2.85
CA LEU A 48 -36.18 38.00 3.08
C LEU A 48 -35.28 37.41 4.19
N THR A 49 -35.88 36.80 5.21
CA THR A 49 -35.18 36.18 6.34
C THR A 49 -35.97 35.00 6.90
N ALA A 50 -35.29 34.08 7.59
CA ALA A 50 -35.93 32.97 8.29
C ALA A 50 -36.88 33.45 9.42
N LEU A 51 -36.65 34.64 9.99
CA LEU A 51 -37.51 35.22 11.02
C LEU A 51 -38.93 35.46 10.52
N HIS A 52 -39.12 35.78 9.23
CA HIS A 52 -40.45 35.95 8.67
C HIS A 52 -41.26 34.64 8.69
N ASP A 53 -40.57 33.50 8.59
CA ASP A 53 -41.22 32.19 8.67
C ASP A 53 -41.63 31.88 10.11
N VAL A 54 -40.74 32.17 11.08
CA VAL A 54 -41.03 32.03 12.51
C VAL A 54 -42.19 32.91 12.95
N VAL A 55 -42.23 34.16 12.49
CA VAL A 55 -43.33 35.09 12.79
C VAL A 55 -44.64 34.61 12.16
N ALA A 56 -44.60 34.15 10.90
CA ALA A 56 -45.77 33.60 10.24
C ALA A 56 -46.28 32.32 10.94
N ALA A 57 -45.38 31.55 11.54
CA ALA A 57 -45.66 30.34 12.30
C ALA A 57 -45.97 30.59 13.80
N GLU A 58 -46.01 31.86 14.24
CA GLU A 58 -46.14 32.25 15.66
C GLU A 58 -45.14 31.55 16.60
N GLY A 59 -43.95 31.22 16.09
CA GLY A 59 -42.92 30.50 16.84
C GLY A 59 -43.05 28.98 16.84
N ASP A 60 -44.10 28.40 16.24
CA ASP A 60 -44.30 26.96 16.15
C ASP A 60 -44.39 26.47 14.69
N PRO A 61 -43.35 25.81 14.15
CA PRO A 61 -43.35 25.35 12.76
C PRO A 61 -44.41 24.26 12.46
N ALA A 62 -45.05 23.66 13.47
CA ALA A 62 -46.08 22.65 13.30
C ALA A 62 -47.50 23.22 13.13
N THR A 63 -47.73 24.48 13.51
CA THR A 63 -49.09 25.06 13.59
C THR A 63 -49.54 25.72 12.31
N VAL A 64 -48.63 26.10 11.41
CA VAL A 64 -48.96 26.88 10.22
C VAL A 64 -48.76 26.09 8.94
N ARG A 65 -49.87 25.80 8.26
CA ARG A 65 -49.85 25.54 6.82
C ARG A 65 -49.88 26.89 6.11
N PRO A 66 -48.79 27.30 5.43
CA PRO A 66 -48.78 28.58 4.75
C PRO A 66 -49.94 28.64 3.75
N PRO A 67 -50.67 29.78 3.65
CA PRO A 67 -51.87 29.90 2.82
C PRO A 67 -51.58 29.76 1.32
N THR A 68 -50.31 29.89 0.92
CA THR A 68 -49.82 29.66 -0.44
C THR A 68 -48.59 28.76 -0.41
N ARG A 69 -48.38 28.00 -1.48
CA ARG A 69 -47.13 27.24 -1.67
C ARG A 69 -45.99 28.23 -1.82
N ARG A 70 -45.02 28.18 -0.90
CA ARG A 70 -43.80 29.00 -0.95
C ARG A 70 -43.01 28.67 -2.21
N THR A 71 -42.37 29.68 -2.80
CA THR A 71 -41.45 29.46 -3.92
C THR A 71 -40.09 29.11 -3.35
N GLU A 72 -39.56 27.96 -3.74
CA GLU A 72 -38.23 27.49 -3.35
C GLU A 72 -37.33 27.47 -4.58
N VAL A 73 -36.12 28.02 -4.45
CA VAL A 73 -35.04 27.91 -5.44
C VAL A 73 -33.92 27.09 -4.84
N ARG A 74 -33.56 25.99 -5.49
CA ARG A 74 -32.36 25.22 -5.15
C ARG A 74 -31.20 25.71 -6.00
N LEU A 75 -30.27 26.39 -5.36
CA LEU A 75 -29.05 26.91 -5.98
C LEU A 75 -27.88 25.97 -5.66
N TRP A 76 -27.21 25.51 -6.70
CA TRP A 76 -26.06 24.62 -6.62
C TRP A 76 -24.79 25.37 -6.96
N THR A 77 -23.69 24.94 -6.36
CA THR A 77 -22.34 25.41 -6.70
C THR A 77 -21.57 24.25 -7.30
N ALA A 78 -20.98 24.49 -8.48
CA ALA A 78 -20.17 23.52 -9.19
C ALA A 78 -18.73 24.03 -9.34
N ALA A 79 -17.76 23.16 -9.05
CA ALA A 79 -16.34 23.39 -9.25
C ALA A 79 -15.89 22.76 -10.58
N VAL A 80 -15.25 23.54 -11.44
CA VAL A 80 -14.85 23.09 -12.79
C VAL A 80 -13.72 22.07 -12.68
N LEU A 81 -13.91 20.92 -13.31
CA LEU A 81 -12.92 19.84 -13.41
C LEU A 81 -12.08 19.97 -14.68
N ARG A 82 -12.74 20.26 -15.80
CA ARG A 82 -12.12 20.37 -17.12
C ARG A 82 -12.97 21.26 -18.03
N GLN A 83 -12.31 21.95 -18.96
CA GLN A 83 -12.96 22.57 -20.11
C GLN A 83 -12.31 22.07 -21.39
N ILE A 84 -13.07 22.07 -22.48
CA ILE A 84 -12.58 21.72 -23.82
C ILE A 84 -13.05 22.83 -24.77
N PRO A 85 -12.16 23.49 -25.52
CA PRO A 85 -10.69 23.39 -25.46
C PRO A 85 -10.10 23.89 -24.12
N ASP A 86 -8.89 23.43 -23.78
CA ASP A 86 -8.20 23.81 -22.52
C ASP A 86 -7.84 25.29 -22.47
N ASP A 87 -7.58 25.92 -23.62
CA ASP A 87 -7.23 27.33 -23.75
C ASP A 87 -8.06 28.05 -24.83
N PRO A 88 -8.40 29.33 -24.65
CA PRO A 88 -8.15 30.13 -23.45
C PRO A 88 -9.08 29.76 -22.28
N LEU A 89 -8.57 29.85 -21.05
CA LEU A 89 -9.41 29.73 -19.85
C LEU A 89 -10.38 30.91 -19.74
N GLN A 90 -11.68 30.63 -19.78
CA GLN A 90 -12.74 31.63 -19.78
C GLN A 90 -13.84 31.30 -18.76
N PRO A 91 -14.66 32.29 -18.35
CA PRO A 91 -15.82 32.02 -17.53
C PRO A 91 -16.77 31.00 -18.17
N VAL A 92 -17.33 30.12 -17.33
CA VAL A 92 -18.34 29.13 -17.75
C VAL A 92 -19.51 29.86 -18.43
N PRO A 93 -19.99 29.37 -19.59
CA PRO A 93 -21.08 30.02 -20.30
C PRO A 93 -22.37 29.99 -19.46
N LEU A 94 -23.19 31.03 -19.60
CA LEU A 94 -24.54 31.04 -19.03
C LEU A 94 -25.47 30.23 -19.96
N ALA A 95 -25.40 28.91 -19.83
CA ALA A 95 -26.13 27.96 -20.65
C ALA A 95 -26.79 26.86 -19.79
N ASP A 96 -27.55 25.98 -20.44
CA ASP A 96 -28.21 24.86 -19.79
C ASP A 96 -27.19 23.91 -19.17
N VAL A 97 -27.47 23.48 -17.95
CA VAL A 97 -26.63 22.54 -17.20
C VAL A 97 -27.25 21.14 -17.28
N GLN A 98 -26.49 20.18 -17.78
CA GLN A 98 -26.92 18.80 -17.98
C GLN A 98 -26.19 17.87 -17.01
N LEU A 99 -26.83 16.79 -16.58
CA LEU A 99 -26.14 15.72 -15.87
C LEU A 99 -25.16 15.03 -16.80
N ALA A 100 -23.96 14.71 -16.30
CA ALA A 100 -22.96 14.00 -17.06
C ALA A 100 -23.41 12.57 -17.39
N THR A 101 -23.18 12.15 -18.62
CA THR A 101 -23.24 10.73 -19.03
C THR A 101 -21.98 9.99 -18.57
N THR A 102 -21.95 8.66 -18.72
CA THR A 102 -20.75 7.85 -18.47
C THR A 102 -19.55 8.35 -19.30
N GLU A 103 -19.77 8.71 -20.57
CA GLU A 103 -18.72 9.26 -21.43
C GLU A 103 -18.20 10.62 -20.93
N ASP A 104 -19.12 11.47 -20.46
CA ASP A 104 -18.76 12.77 -19.89
C ASP A 104 -17.93 12.60 -18.60
N VAL A 105 -18.18 11.57 -17.78
CA VAL A 105 -17.38 11.28 -16.58
C VAL A 105 -15.94 10.92 -16.94
N GLU A 106 -15.73 10.08 -17.98
CA GLU A 106 -14.39 9.76 -18.49
C GLU A 106 -13.62 11.02 -18.87
N VAL A 107 -14.26 11.91 -19.64
CA VAL A 107 -13.63 13.15 -20.10
C VAL A 107 -13.43 14.13 -18.93
N ALA A 108 -14.40 14.28 -18.05
CA ALA A 108 -14.33 15.17 -16.89
C ALA A 108 -13.16 14.81 -15.96
N LEU A 109 -12.93 13.52 -15.74
CA LEU A 109 -11.85 12.98 -14.91
C LEU A 109 -10.53 12.78 -15.69
N ARG A 110 -10.45 13.24 -16.94
CA ARG A 110 -9.28 13.13 -17.84
C ARG A 110 -8.86 11.69 -18.14
N MET A 111 -9.76 10.74 -17.95
CA MET A 111 -9.52 9.32 -18.18
C MET A 111 -9.46 8.98 -19.67
N ASP A 112 -10.18 9.74 -20.50
CA ASP A 112 -10.17 9.64 -21.97
C ASP A 112 -8.78 9.57 -22.59
N SER A 113 -7.78 10.18 -21.96
CA SER A 113 -6.38 10.19 -22.43
C SER A 113 -5.68 8.82 -22.37
N TYR A 114 -6.12 7.90 -21.50
CA TYR A 114 -5.50 6.59 -21.30
C TYR A 114 -6.49 5.42 -21.34
N VAL A 115 -7.80 5.65 -21.22
CA VAL A 115 -8.83 4.60 -21.39
C VAL A 115 -9.22 4.43 -22.87
N ARG A 116 -8.96 5.43 -23.71
CA ARG A 116 -9.22 5.39 -25.15
C ARG A 116 -7.92 5.26 -25.95
N GLY A 117 -8.04 4.85 -27.21
CA GLY A 117 -6.93 4.80 -28.16
C GLY A 117 -6.51 3.36 -28.54
N VAL A 118 -5.37 3.26 -29.21
CA VAL A 118 -4.88 2.00 -29.80
C VAL A 118 -4.29 1.05 -28.73
N ALA A 119 -3.76 1.63 -27.64
CA ALA A 119 -3.17 0.89 -26.54
C ALA A 119 -3.66 1.47 -25.20
N PRO A 120 -4.90 1.19 -24.78
CA PRO A 120 -5.42 1.69 -23.52
C PRO A 120 -4.61 1.15 -22.33
N ALA A 121 -4.45 2.00 -21.33
CA ALA A 121 -3.69 1.75 -20.10
C ALA A 121 -4.51 2.04 -18.83
N GLY A 122 -5.83 2.13 -18.96
CA GLY A 122 -6.74 2.33 -17.84
C GLY A 122 -6.87 1.07 -16.97
N LEU A 123 -6.64 1.24 -15.67
CA LEU A 123 -6.83 0.23 -14.63
C LEU A 123 -8.07 0.58 -13.82
N PRO A 124 -9.17 -0.17 -13.90
CA PRO A 124 -10.37 0.11 -13.10
C PRO A 124 -10.08 0.06 -11.59
N ILE A 125 -10.47 1.09 -10.86
CA ILE A 125 -10.29 1.20 -9.40
C ILE A 125 -11.60 1.38 -8.63
N GLY A 126 -12.73 1.29 -9.32
CA GLY A 126 -14.05 1.36 -8.71
C GLY A 126 -15.06 2.04 -9.60
N LEU A 127 -16.20 2.37 -9.00
CA LEU A 127 -17.31 3.02 -9.68
C LEU A 127 -17.56 4.40 -9.08
N TYR A 128 -17.69 5.38 -9.97
CA TYR A 128 -18.34 6.63 -9.67
C TYR A 128 -19.85 6.43 -9.69
N THR A 129 -20.54 6.75 -8.60
CA THR A 129 -22.01 6.70 -8.52
C THR A 129 -22.54 7.99 -7.90
N ALA A 130 -23.07 8.90 -8.72
CA ALA A 130 -23.78 10.09 -8.25
C ALA A 130 -24.75 10.63 -9.32
N GLY A 131 -25.82 11.29 -8.87
CA GLY A 131 -26.82 11.86 -9.77
C GLY A 131 -27.54 10.83 -10.65
N GLY A 132 -27.58 9.57 -10.23
CA GLY A 132 -28.12 8.44 -11.02
C GLY A 132 -27.19 7.95 -12.14
N THR A 133 -25.99 8.50 -12.26
CA THR A 133 -24.97 8.05 -13.21
C THR A 133 -23.99 7.12 -12.53
N THR A 134 -23.72 5.98 -13.17
CA THR A 134 -22.67 5.04 -12.77
C THR A 134 -21.64 4.92 -13.88
N ALA A 135 -20.36 5.07 -13.54
CA ALA A 135 -19.26 5.04 -14.50
C ALA A 135 -18.01 4.39 -13.87
N PRO A 136 -17.27 3.54 -14.61
CA PRO A 136 -15.96 3.07 -14.18
C PRO A 136 -14.99 4.23 -13.97
N VAL A 137 -14.27 4.20 -12.85
CA VAL A 137 -13.13 5.09 -12.60
C VAL A 137 -11.88 4.28 -12.81
N CYS A 138 -10.99 4.77 -13.68
CA CYS A 138 -9.72 4.13 -13.97
C CYS A 138 -8.55 5.00 -13.49
N LEU A 139 -7.41 4.37 -13.23
CA LEU A 139 -6.12 5.04 -13.12
C LEU A 139 -5.26 4.70 -14.32
N ASP A 140 -4.33 5.59 -14.65
CA ASP A 140 -3.30 5.31 -15.66
C ASP A 140 -2.25 4.34 -15.09
N ALA A 141 -2.04 3.22 -15.79
CA ALA A 141 -1.00 2.24 -15.43
C ALA A 141 0.40 2.85 -15.34
N ASP A 142 0.72 3.87 -16.16
CA ASP A 142 2.03 4.53 -16.13
C ASP A 142 2.25 5.38 -14.87
N PHE A 143 1.17 5.86 -14.25
CA PHE A 143 1.23 6.64 -13.01
C PHE A 143 1.12 5.79 -11.75
N LEU A 144 0.46 4.63 -11.83
CA LEU A 144 0.29 3.72 -10.70
C LEU A 144 1.50 2.77 -10.54
N LEU A 145 2.01 2.26 -11.67
CA LEU A 145 3.00 1.18 -11.72
C LEU A 145 4.24 1.54 -12.56
N GLY A 146 4.25 2.70 -13.21
CA GLY A 146 5.28 3.06 -14.19
C GLY A 146 6.42 3.92 -13.63
N PRO A 147 7.37 4.32 -14.50
CA PRO A 147 8.50 5.15 -14.10
C PRO A 147 8.14 6.64 -13.91
N GLU A 148 7.03 7.11 -14.48
CA GLU A 148 6.56 8.51 -14.39
C GLU A 148 6.12 8.87 -12.97
N SER A 149 5.42 7.94 -12.34
CA SER A 149 4.94 8.00 -10.96
C SER A 149 4.69 6.57 -10.49
N ALA A 150 4.67 6.33 -9.18
CA ALA A 150 4.30 5.02 -8.68
C ALA A 150 3.74 5.12 -7.26
N HIS A 151 3.38 3.95 -6.77
CA HIS A 151 2.99 3.66 -5.40
C HIS A 151 1.58 4.14 -5.08
N LEU A 152 0.94 3.33 -4.25
CA LEU A 152 -0.38 3.58 -3.73
C LEU A 152 -0.29 3.73 -2.22
N ASN A 153 -0.95 4.77 -1.71
CA ASN A 153 -1.16 4.90 -0.28
C ASN A 153 -2.65 4.89 0.06
N ILE A 154 -3.06 4.06 1.02
CA ILE A 154 -4.44 3.93 1.48
C ILE A 154 -4.51 4.30 2.96
N SER A 155 -5.35 5.28 3.27
CA SER A 155 -5.65 5.66 4.65
C SER A 155 -7.12 5.35 4.98
N GLY A 156 -7.44 5.12 6.25
CA GLY A 156 -8.82 4.98 6.72
C GLY A 156 -8.94 4.30 8.07
N VAL A 157 -9.95 4.69 8.85
CA VAL A 157 -10.22 4.11 10.19
C VAL A 157 -10.42 2.58 10.12
N SER A 158 -10.17 1.89 11.23
CA SER A 158 -10.36 0.44 11.33
C SER A 158 -11.85 0.04 11.32
N GLY A 159 -12.13 -1.23 11.00
CA GLY A 159 -13.47 -1.82 11.15
C GLY A 159 -14.46 -1.61 9.99
N LEU A 160 -14.08 -0.88 8.94
CA LEU A 160 -14.93 -0.68 7.75
C LEU A 160 -14.48 -1.49 6.52
N ALA A 161 -13.60 -2.49 6.69
CA ALA A 161 -13.11 -3.36 5.62
C ALA A 161 -12.78 -2.59 4.32
N THR A 162 -11.96 -1.54 4.44
CA THR A 162 -11.65 -0.62 3.33
C THR A 162 -10.22 -0.74 2.82
N LYS A 163 -9.28 -1.26 3.61
CA LYS A 163 -7.85 -1.22 3.26
C LYS A 163 -7.42 -2.49 2.53
N THR A 164 -7.45 -3.62 3.23
CA THR A 164 -7.06 -4.92 2.67
C THR A 164 -7.94 -5.29 1.47
N SER A 165 -9.25 -5.18 1.61
CA SER A 165 -10.22 -5.39 0.52
C SER A 165 -9.99 -4.49 -0.70
N ALA A 166 -9.64 -3.21 -0.51
CA ALA A 166 -9.33 -2.32 -1.63
C ALA A 166 -8.04 -2.76 -2.33
N VAL A 167 -7.02 -3.17 -1.59
CA VAL A 167 -5.78 -3.70 -2.18
C VAL A 167 -6.04 -5.00 -2.92
N GLU A 168 -6.80 -5.93 -2.35
CA GLU A 168 -7.20 -7.17 -3.02
C GLU A 168 -7.93 -6.86 -4.33
N PHE A 169 -8.90 -5.95 -4.29
CA PHE A 169 -9.61 -5.50 -5.49
C PHE A 169 -8.66 -4.86 -6.52
N PHE A 170 -7.72 -3.99 -6.11
CA PHE A 170 -6.79 -3.37 -7.05
C PHE A 170 -5.82 -4.38 -7.65
N ILE A 171 -5.28 -5.31 -6.86
CA ILE A 171 -4.41 -6.37 -7.39
C ILE A 171 -5.20 -7.22 -8.40
N ALA A 172 -6.46 -7.58 -8.10
CA ALA A 172 -7.32 -8.32 -9.01
C ALA A 172 -7.59 -7.55 -10.31
N SER A 173 -7.92 -6.26 -10.22
CA SER A 173 -8.15 -5.39 -11.37
C SER A 173 -6.88 -5.24 -12.23
N ILE A 174 -5.74 -4.96 -11.61
CA ILE A 174 -4.42 -4.90 -12.27
C ILE A 174 -4.13 -6.24 -12.96
N PHE A 175 -4.36 -7.35 -12.28
CA PHE A 175 -4.11 -8.68 -12.82
C PHE A 175 -5.08 -9.10 -13.94
N GLN A 176 -6.12 -8.35 -14.22
CA GLN A 176 -7.00 -8.58 -15.38
C GLN A 176 -6.74 -7.57 -16.49
N THR A 177 -6.38 -6.33 -16.16
CA THR A 177 -6.38 -5.20 -17.10
C THR A 177 -5.00 -4.62 -17.41
N PHE A 178 -3.95 -5.01 -16.68
CA PHE A 178 -2.61 -4.48 -16.92
C PHE A 178 -2.15 -4.81 -18.36
N PRO A 179 -1.75 -3.82 -19.17
CA PRO A 179 -1.49 -4.04 -20.59
C PRO A 179 -0.28 -4.94 -20.82
N ALA A 180 -0.43 -5.98 -21.65
CA ALA A 180 0.66 -6.93 -21.93
C ALA A 180 1.93 -6.29 -22.51
N HIS A 181 1.80 -5.17 -23.23
CA HIS A 181 2.94 -4.44 -23.78
C HIS A 181 3.75 -3.65 -22.74
N LYS A 182 3.24 -3.52 -21.51
CA LYS A 182 3.93 -2.88 -20.38
C LYS A 182 4.71 -3.88 -19.50
N GLY A 183 4.68 -5.17 -19.86
CA GLY A 183 5.43 -6.23 -19.19
C GLY A 183 4.57 -7.10 -18.30
N SER A 184 5.24 -7.94 -17.52
CA SER A 184 4.64 -8.84 -16.53
C SER A 184 4.67 -8.23 -15.14
N ILE A 185 3.71 -8.64 -14.30
CA ILE A 185 3.55 -8.13 -12.94
C ILE A 185 3.22 -9.24 -11.96
N SER A 186 3.78 -9.17 -10.76
CA SER A 186 3.43 -10.02 -9.62
C SER A 186 3.18 -9.18 -8.37
N ALA A 187 2.64 -9.79 -7.32
CA ALA A 187 2.44 -9.15 -6.03
C ALA A 187 3.10 -9.96 -4.90
N VAL A 188 3.70 -9.26 -3.95
CA VAL A 188 4.18 -9.81 -2.67
C VAL A 188 3.41 -9.13 -1.56
N CYS A 189 2.66 -9.90 -0.79
CA CYS A 189 1.82 -9.40 0.30
C CYS A 189 2.36 -9.88 1.64
N VAL A 190 2.76 -8.96 2.51
CA VAL A 190 3.21 -9.30 3.87
C VAL A 190 2.02 -9.25 4.81
N ASN A 191 1.54 -10.42 5.25
CA ASN A 191 0.45 -10.53 6.21
C ASN A 191 0.98 -10.42 7.65
N VAL A 192 0.55 -9.36 8.35
CA VAL A 192 1.03 -9.01 9.69
C VAL A 192 -0.04 -9.18 10.77
N LYS A 193 -1.29 -9.36 10.36
CA LYS A 193 -2.45 -9.54 11.23
C LYS A 193 -3.61 -10.12 10.43
N GLY A 194 -4.47 -10.86 11.12
CA GLY A 194 -5.72 -11.34 10.55
C GLY A 194 -5.53 -12.35 9.40
N PRO A 195 -6.60 -13.05 9.02
CA PRO A 195 -6.53 -14.11 8.02
C PRO A 195 -6.83 -13.66 6.58
N ASP A 196 -7.17 -12.38 6.35
CA ASP A 196 -7.74 -11.90 5.07
C ASP A 196 -6.87 -12.27 3.86
N LEU A 197 -5.56 -12.01 3.94
CA LEU A 197 -4.60 -12.33 2.88
C LEU A 197 -4.31 -13.85 2.74
N CYS A 198 -4.78 -14.69 3.67
CA CYS A 198 -4.46 -16.11 3.71
C CYS A 198 -5.44 -16.97 2.89
N TYR A 199 -6.43 -16.38 2.22
CA TYR A 199 -7.47 -17.09 1.46
C TYR A 199 -7.82 -16.45 0.10
N LEU A 200 -6.87 -15.69 -0.48
CA LEU A 200 -7.00 -15.01 -1.78
C LEU A 200 -7.38 -15.94 -2.95
N ASP A 201 -7.04 -17.22 -2.86
CA ASP A 201 -7.36 -18.26 -3.84
C ASP A 201 -8.76 -18.86 -3.66
N GLN A 202 -9.53 -18.42 -2.65
CA GLN A 202 -10.85 -18.96 -2.32
C GLN A 202 -11.98 -18.01 -2.76
N PRO A 203 -13.14 -18.56 -3.18
CA PRO A 203 -14.31 -17.76 -3.52
C PRO A 203 -14.92 -17.09 -2.29
N GLY A 204 -15.20 -15.78 -2.42
CA GLY A 204 -16.05 -15.04 -1.51
C GLY A 204 -17.53 -15.13 -1.89
N GLU A 205 -18.41 -14.78 -0.95
CA GLU A 205 -19.83 -14.58 -1.25
C GLU A 205 -20.04 -13.22 -1.93
N LEU A 206 -20.69 -13.24 -3.09
CA LEU A 206 -20.99 -12.04 -3.86
C LEU A 206 -22.47 -11.96 -4.16
N THR A 207 -23.05 -10.80 -3.85
CA THR A 207 -24.43 -10.46 -4.20
C THR A 207 -24.56 -10.15 -5.70
N ASP A 208 -25.78 -10.11 -6.22
CA ASP A 208 -26.03 -9.71 -7.61
C ASP A 208 -25.58 -8.27 -7.87
N ALA A 209 -25.69 -7.39 -6.87
CA ALA A 209 -25.20 -6.02 -6.95
C ALA A 209 -23.67 -5.99 -7.09
N ASP A 210 -22.94 -6.81 -6.34
CA ASP A 210 -21.48 -6.89 -6.47
C ASP A 210 -21.10 -7.37 -7.88
N ARG A 211 -21.77 -8.40 -8.40
CA ARG A 211 -21.53 -8.92 -9.75
C ARG A 211 -21.80 -7.87 -10.83
N GLU A 212 -22.85 -7.07 -10.68
CA GLU A 212 -23.14 -5.95 -11.57
C GLU A 212 -22.05 -4.88 -11.52
N MET A 213 -21.47 -4.61 -10.33
CA MET A 213 -20.35 -3.68 -10.20
C MET A 213 -19.12 -4.17 -10.98
N TYR A 214 -18.74 -5.44 -10.82
CA TYR A 214 -17.65 -6.05 -11.58
C TYR A 214 -17.91 -6.02 -13.09
N ALA A 215 -19.11 -6.40 -13.52
CA ALA A 215 -19.51 -6.36 -14.93
C ALA A 215 -19.44 -4.95 -15.52
N THR A 216 -19.85 -3.93 -14.77
CA THR A 216 -19.77 -2.52 -15.18
C THR A 216 -18.32 -2.08 -15.40
N MET A 217 -17.39 -2.59 -14.61
CA MET A 217 -15.94 -2.32 -14.76
C MET A 217 -15.26 -3.24 -15.79
N GLY A 218 -15.98 -4.19 -16.39
CA GLY A 218 -15.40 -5.18 -17.30
C GLY A 218 -14.47 -6.19 -16.61
N LEU A 219 -14.68 -6.43 -15.31
CA LEU A 219 -13.87 -7.34 -14.50
C LEU A 219 -14.64 -8.64 -14.21
N ASP A 220 -13.91 -9.75 -14.12
CA ASP A 220 -14.44 -11.06 -13.71
C ASP A 220 -14.27 -11.25 -12.19
N PRO A 221 -15.35 -11.45 -11.42
CA PRO A 221 -15.30 -11.62 -9.98
C PRO A 221 -14.90 -13.05 -9.58
N LYS A 222 -13.64 -13.41 -9.83
CA LYS A 222 -13.07 -14.72 -9.48
C LYS A 222 -11.91 -14.59 -8.48
N PRO A 223 -11.63 -15.65 -7.69
CA PRO A 223 -10.42 -15.71 -6.86
C PRO A 223 -9.14 -15.61 -7.69
N PHE A 224 -8.04 -15.33 -7.01
CA PHE A 224 -6.74 -15.33 -7.65
C PHE A 224 -6.34 -16.74 -8.07
N GLU A 225 -5.98 -16.92 -9.35
CA GLU A 225 -5.68 -18.24 -9.92
C GLU A 225 -4.32 -18.79 -9.47
N SER A 226 -3.35 -17.90 -9.19
CA SER A 226 -1.99 -18.26 -8.81
C SER A 226 -1.59 -17.53 -7.53
N VAL A 227 -1.68 -18.25 -6.40
CA VAL A 227 -1.25 -17.76 -5.09
C VAL A 227 -0.33 -18.77 -4.43
N GLN A 228 0.80 -18.31 -3.92
CA GLN A 228 1.75 -19.11 -3.15
C GLN A 228 1.85 -18.55 -1.74
N TYR A 229 1.60 -19.41 -0.75
CA TYR A 229 1.62 -19.04 0.66
C TYR A 229 2.92 -19.50 1.31
N PHE A 230 3.55 -18.61 2.08
CA PHE A 230 4.78 -18.86 2.81
C PHE A 230 4.59 -18.46 4.27
N ALA A 231 4.99 -19.31 5.21
CA ALA A 231 4.94 -19.00 6.63
C ALA A 231 6.07 -19.71 7.39
N PRO A 232 6.63 -19.10 8.43
CA PRO A 232 7.64 -19.75 9.26
C PRO A 232 7.03 -20.91 10.06
N PHE A 233 7.86 -21.76 10.64
CA PHE A 233 7.39 -22.70 11.65
C PHE A 233 7.02 -21.99 12.96
N LYS A 234 6.24 -22.68 13.79
CA LYS A 234 6.09 -22.37 15.20
C LYS A 234 7.41 -22.64 15.93
N PRO A 235 7.57 -22.19 17.18
CA PRO A 235 8.77 -22.47 17.97
C PRO A 235 9.10 -23.96 18.18
N ASP A 236 8.18 -24.87 17.86
CA ASP A 236 8.40 -26.32 17.86
C ASP A 236 9.20 -26.83 16.65
N GLY A 237 9.36 -26.01 15.60
CA GLY A 237 10.09 -26.35 14.37
C GLY A 237 9.40 -27.36 13.47
N ILE A 238 8.14 -27.70 13.74
CA ILE A 238 7.40 -28.76 13.01
C ILE A 238 6.12 -28.20 12.40
N ASN A 239 5.35 -27.43 13.17
CA ASN A 239 4.06 -26.93 12.72
C ASN A 239 4.22 -25.57 12.05
N ILE A 240 3.62 -25.36 10.88
CA ILE A 240 3.64 -24.04 10.23
C ILE A 240 2.85 -23.03 11.06
N ASN A 241 3.39 -21.83 11.23
CA ASN A 241 2.80 -20.71 11.97
C ASN A 241 2.01 -19.80 11.02
N THR A 242 0.89 -20.32 10.52
CA THR A 242 0.01 -19.61 9.60
C THR A 242 -1.42 -19.46 10.14
N LEU A 243 -2.08 -18.38 9.73
CA LEU A 243 -3.51 -18.12 9.89
C LEU A 243 -4.37 -18.82 8.83
N ARG A 244 -3.76 -19.45 7.81
CA ARG A 244 -4.42 -20.38 6.88
C ARG A 244 -4.70 -21.72 7.56
N SER A 245 -5.62 -21.71 8.51
CA SER A 245 -5.88 -22.79 9.46
C SER A 245 -6.90 -23.83 8.99
N HIS A 246 -7.53 -23.65 7.81
CA HIS A 246 -8.47 -24.64 7.28
C HIS A 246 -7.74 -25.96 6.94
N PRO A 247 -8.18 -27.13 7.47
CA PRO A 247 -7.45 -28.39 7.31
C PRO A 247 -7.20 -28.81 5.86
N ASP A 248 -8.14 -28.53 4.95
CA ASP A 248 -8.00 -28.88 3.53
C ASP A 248 -7.01 -27.97 2.77
N LEU A 249 -6.59 -26.86 3.39
CA LEU A 249 -5.75 -25.83 2.77
C LEU A 249 -4.40 -25.65 3.48
N SER A 250 -4.25 -26.13 4.71
CA SER A 250 -3.02 -25.94 5.50
C SER A 250 -1.78 -26.53 4.84
N ASP A 251 -1.94 -27.63 4.10
CA ASP A 251 -0.85 -28.33 3.42
C ASP A 251 -0.33 -27.58 2.17
N SER A 252 -1.04 -26.55 1.72
CA SER A 252 -0.63 -25.69 0.59
C SER A 252 0.36 -24.57 0.98
N VAL A 253 0.68 -24.44 2.27
CA VAL A 253 1.61 -23.41 2.77
C VAL A 253 3.04 -23.96 2.75
N GLN A 254 3.91 -23.23 2.05
CA GLN A 254 5.33 -23.53 2.00
C GLN A 254 6.02 -22.97 3.25
N PRO A 255 7.01 -23.68 3.82
CA PRO A 255 7.76 -23.15 4.94
C PRO A 255 8.59 -21.94 4.51
N LEU A 256 8.67 -20.91 5.36
CA LEU A 256 9.62 -19.79 5.23
C LEU A 256 10.71 -19.96 6.27
N VAL A 257 11.88 -20.42 5.83
CA VAL A 257 12.95 -20.86 6.72
C VAL A 257 14.32 -20.46 6.17
N TRP A 258 15.17 -19.94 7.05
CA TRP A 258 16.48 -19.38 6.73
C TRP A 258 17.59 -19.99 7.57
N GLY A 259 18.73 -20.20 6.93
CA GLY A 259 19.94 -20.66 7.59
C GLY A 259 20.80 -19.49 8.08
N LEU A 260 22.02 -19.83 8.49
CA LEU A 260 22.98 -18.85 9.01
C LEU A 260 23.33 -17.77 7.97
N ARG A 261 23.51 -18.17 6.71
CA ARG A 261 23.91 -17.26 5.64
C ARG A 261 22.85 -16.18 5.42
N GLU A 262 21.61 -16.62 5.27
CA GLU A 262 20.48 -15.75 4.98
C GLU A 262 20.23 -14.72 6.08
N VAL A 263 20.54 -15.06 7.33
CA VAL A 263 20.42 -14.17 8.48
C VAL A 263 21.59 -13.20 8.57
N LEU A 264 22.82 -13.65 8.29
CA LEU A 264 24.02 -12.81 8.36
C LEU A 264 24.03 -11.69 7.31
N ASP A 265 23.51 -11.96 6.11
CA ASP A 265 23.43 -10.96 5.04
C ASP A 265 22.55 -9.74 5.43
N TYR A 266 21.66 -9.90 6.41
CA TYR A 266 20.74 -8.84 6.88
C TYR A 266 20.88 -8.54 8.38
N HIS A 267 22.07 -8.79 8.93
CA HIS A 267 22.36 -8.58 10.35
C HIS A 267 22.08 -7.13 10.81
N GLU A 268 22.24 -6.12 9.95
CA GLU A 268 21.99 -4.71 10.27
C GLU A 268 20.56 -4.43 10.79
N VAL A 269 19.56 -5.23 10.40
CA VAL A 269 18.18 -5.10 10.88
C VAL A 269 18.06 -5.58 12.32
N LEU A 270 18.77 -6.65 12.62
CA LEU A 270 18.70 -7.39 13.87
C LEU A 270 19.51 -6.71 14.97
N LEU A 271 20.46 -5.87 14.54
CA LEU A 271 21.52 -5.30 15.33
C LEU A 271 21.34 -3.78 15.40
N ASN A 272 20.69 -3.33 16.47
CA ASN A 272 20.38 -1.92 16.66
C ASN A 272 21.67 -1.06 16.68
N ARG A 273 21.65 0.12 16.05
CA ARG A 273 22.85 0.98 15.88
C ARG A 273 23.47 1.46 17.20
N ASP A 274 22.67 1.59 18.24
CA ASP A 274 23.16 1.95 19.58
C ASP A 274 24.01 0.84 20.22
N ASP A 275 23.84 -0.38 19.70
CA ASP A 275 24.43 -1.59 20.24
C ASP A 275 25.56 -2.15 19.37
N ILE A 276 25.78 -1.74 18.13
CA ILE A 276 26.85 -2.30 17.27
C ILE A 276 27.65 -1.19 16.61
N ASP A 277 28.96 -1.22 16.86
CA ASP A 277 29.94 -0.26 16.36
C ASP A 277 30.61 -0.79 15.09
N ALA A 278 31.29 0.08 14.35
CA ALA A 278 32.00 -0.29 13.12
C ALA A 278 32.98 -1.47 13.28
N LYS A 279 33.45 -1.76 14.50
CA LYS A 279 34.29 -2.92 14.81
C LYS A 279 33.50 -4.24 14.81
N SER A 280 32.27 -4.19 15.28
CA SER A 280 31.34 -5.32 15.27
C SER A 280 30.91 -5.63 13.83
N ASP A 281 30.58 -4.61 13.03
CA ASP A 281 30.27 -4.76 11.59
C ASP A 281 31.43 -5.42 10.84
N ALA A 282 32.65 -4.88 10.99
CA ALA A 282 33.85 -5.44 10.37
C ALA A 282 34.12 -6.90 10.77
N PHE A 283 33.67 -7.32 11.96
CA PHE A 283 33.78 -8.71 12.38
C PHE A 283 32.71 -9.60 11.75
N ILE A 284 31.48 -9.10 11.60
CA ILE A 284 30.40 -9.81 10.93
C ILE A 284 30.72 -9.97 9.44
N ASP A 285 31.24 -8.93 8.79
CA ASP A 285 31.73 -8.97 7.41
C ASP A 285 32.84 -10.02 7.26
N PHE A 286 33.79 -10.07 8.20
CA PHE A 286 34.81 -11.12 8.23
C PHE A 286 34.19 -12.52 8.31
N LEU A 287 33.18 -12.73 9.16
CA LEU A 287 32.49 -14.02 9.26
C LEU A 287 31.80 -14.38 7.93
N ALA A 288 31.03 -13.46 7.34
CA ALA A 288 30.32 -13.68 6.09
C ALA A 288 31.29 -13.97 4.92
N ASP A 289 32.37 -13.19 4.80
CA ASP A 289 33.28 -13.25 3.66
C ASP A 289 34.35 -14.32 3.76
N ARG A 290 34.78 -14.72 4.96
CA ARG A 290 35.94 -15.62 5.13
C ARG A 290 35.63 -16.93 5.81
N VAL A 291 34.49 -17.04 6.50
CA VAL A 291 34.20 -18.19 7.37
C VAL A 291 32.97 -18.96 6.91
N VAL A 292 31.86 -18.27 6.65
CA VAL A 292 30.57 -18.90 6.34
C VAL A 292 30.63 -19.56 4.97
N GLU A 293 30.18 -20.82 4.91
CA GLU A 293 30.21 -21.68 3.71
C GLU A 293 31.61 -21.87 3.08
N LYS A 294 32.68 -21.57 3.83
CA LYS A 294 34.07 -21.67 3.39
C LYS A 294 34.86 -22.56 4.35
N GLU A 295 35.91 -23.17 3.82
CA GLU A 295 36.90 -23.84 4.66
C GLU A 295 37.75 -22.77 5.36
N PHE A 296 37.72 -22.79 6.69
CA PHE A 296 38.42 -21.82 7.51
C PHE A 296 39.39 -22.53 8.47
N VAL A 297 40.67 -22.24 8.36
CA VAL A 297 41.69 -22.73 9.30
C VAL A 297 41.95 -21.64 10.34
N ASP A 298 41.77 -21.98 11.61
CA ASP A 298 42.06 -21.07 12.71
C ASP A 298 43.56 -20.99 13.02
N ASP A 299 43.94 -20.06 13.91
CA ASP A 299 45.35 -19.79 14.23
C ASP A 299 46.00 -20.94 15.05
N TRP A 300 45.20 -21.91 15.49
CA TRP A 300 45.62 -23.09 16.25
C TRP A 300 45.65 -24.36 15.39
N GLY A 301 45.39 -24.24 14.09
CA GLY A 301 45.46 -25.33 13.13
C GLY A 301 44.19 -26.18 13.03
N ASN A 302 43.09 -25.79 13.69
CA ASN A 302 41.82 -26.50 13.50
C ASN A 302 41.13 -26.00 12.23
N THR A 303 40.56 -26.95 11.47
CA THR A 303 39.77 -26.65 10.28
C THR A 303 38.30 -26.61 10.63
N HIS A 304 37.62 -25.54 10.24
CA HIS A 304 36.21 -25.28 10.48
C HIS A 304 35.49 -25.14 9.14
N ARG A 305 34.25 -25.61 9.10
CA ARG A 305 33.30 -25.34 8.01
C ARG A 305 31.99 -24.87 8.62
N VAL A 306 31.74 -23.57 8.58
CA VAL A 306 30.61 -22.96 9.28
C VAL A 306 29.45 -22.78 8.31
N SER A 307 28.42 -23.60 8.48
CA SER A 307 27.18 -23.54 7.68
C SER A 307 25.92 -23.31 8.52
N THR A 308 26.01 -23.51 9.84
CA THR A 308 24.88 -23.39 10.77
C THR A 308 25.24 -22.62 12.02
N PHE A 309 24.25 -22.17 12.78
CA PHE A 309 24.47 -21.51 14.07
C PHE A 309 25.21 -22.40 15.07
N SER A 310 24.97 -23.72 15.07
CA SER A 310 25.73 -24.66 15.89
C SER A 310 27.21 -24.72 15.49
N HIS A 311 27.52 -24.66 14.20
CA HIS A 311 28.90 -24.62 13.71
C HIS A 311 29.57 -23.30 14.11
N LEU A 312 28.82 -22.20 14.01
CA LEU A 312 29.29 -20.88 14.40
C LEU A 312 29.57 -20.80 15.91
N GLU A 313 28.73 -21.39 16.75
CA GLU A 313 28.98 -21.47 18.18
C GLU A 313 30.25 -22.28 18.50
N ARG A 314 30.46 -23.40 17.79
CA ARG A 314 31.70 -24.18 17.92
C ARG A 314 32.93 -23.38 17.55
N LEU A 315 32.87 -22.59 16.46
CA LEU A 315 33.95 -21.69 16.08
C LEU A 315 34.23 -20.66 17.19
N PHE A 316 33.20 -20.00 17.72
CA PHE A 316 33.39 -19.04 18.82
C PHE A 316 34.03 -19.68 20.04
N LYS A 317 33.63 -20.89 20.39
CA LYS A 317 34.24 -21.64 21.49
C LYS A 317 35.72 -21.93 21.23
N ALA A 318 36.05 -22.43 20.03
CA ALA A 318 37.44 -22.65 19.64
C ALA A 318 38.28 -21.37 19.71
N ILE A 319 37.70 -20.23 19.32
CA ILE A 319 38.35 -18.92 19.42
C ILE A 319 38.68 -18.56 20.88
N PHE A 320 37.72 -18.72 21.79
CA PHE A 320 37.94 -18.38 23.19
C PHE A 320 38.91 -19.34 23.88
N ASP A 321 38.76 -20.65 23.66
CA ASP A 321 39.63 -21.67 24.25
C ASP A 321 41.09 -21.48 23.78
N GLY A 322 41.29 -21.16 22.50
CA GLY A 322 42.62 -20.90 21.94
C GLY A 322 43.28 -19.62 22.46
N LEU A 323 42.52 -18.54 22.66
CA LEU A 323 43.03 -17.31 23.29
C LEU A 323 43.39 -17.51 24.76
N GLU A 324 42.63 -18.31 25.49
CA GLU A 324 42.93 -18.66 26.89
C GLU A 324 44.20 -19.50 26.99
N ALA A 325 44.40 -20.46 26.10
CA ALA A 325 45.57 -21.34 26.07
C ALA A 325 46.89 -20.60 25.72
N GLN A 326 46.84 -19.56 24.88
CA GLN A 326 48.03 -18.77 24.49
C GLN A 326 48.40 -17.63 25.46
N GLY A 327 47.81 -17.58 26.66
CA GLY A 327 48.20 -16.63 27.70
C GLY A 327 47.29 -15.41 27.86
N ARG A 328 45.99 -15.55 27.55
CA ARG A 328 44.96 -14.51 27.71
C ARG A 328 45.23 -13.24 26.88
N SER A 329 45.39 -13.42 25.56
CA SER A 329 45.32 -12.27 24.64
C SER A 329 43.89 -11.75 24.57
N ASP A 330 43.71 -10.44 24.74
CA ASP A 330 42.42 -9.76 24.56
C ASP A 330 42.09 -9.52 23.07
N MET A 331 42.99 -9.89 22.17
CA MET A 331 42.87 -9.71 20.72
C MET A 331 42.98 -11.06 20.00
N TRP A 332 42.00 -11.37 19.15
CA TRP A 332 42.09 -12.42 18.14
C TRP A 332 42.23 -11.76 16.77
N ARG A 333 43.41 -11.91 16.16
CA ARG A 333 43.78 -11.18 14.94
C ARG A 333 43.58 -9.68 15.13
N THR A 334 42.66 -9.08 14.37
CA THR A 334 42.31 -7.65 14.41
C THR A 334 41.09 -7.34 15.30
N HIS A 335 40.45 -8.34 15.90
CA HIS A 335 39.20 -8.18 16.65
C HIS A 335 39.41 -8.39 18.15
N HIS A 336 38.91 -7.45 18.95
CA HIS A 336 38.96 -7.54 20.40
C HIS A 336 37.97 -8.61 20.91
N ILE A 337 38.34 -9.36 21.94
CA ILE A 337 37.53 -10.45 22.51
C ILE A 337 36.14 -9.97 22.93
N ALA A 338 36.03 -8.74 23.45
CA ALA A 338 34.75 -8.13 23.80
C ALA A 338 33.83 -7.95 22.58
N THR A 339 34.36 -7.54 21.43
CA THR A 339 33.61 -7.43 20.16
C THR A 339 33.12 -8.80 19.70
N ILE A 340 33.98 -9.83 19.78
CA ILE A 340 33.62 -11.21 19.41
C ILE A 340 32.51 -11.75 20.32
N ARG A 341 32.63 -11.56 21.64
CA ARG A 341 31.58 -11.95 22.61
C ARG A 341 30.26 -11.23 22.36
N LYS A 342 30.34 -9.95 22.02
CA LYS A 342 29.18 -9.12 21.70
C LYS A 342 28.47 -9.64 20.44
N VAL A 343 29.19 -9.86 19.35
CA VAL A 343 28.65 -10.42 18.10
C VAL A 343 28.09 -11.83 18.33
N ARG A 344 28.81 -12.70 19.03
CA ARG A 344 28.31 -14.05 19.41
C ARG A 344 26.96 -13.95 20.11
N ASN A 345 26.87 -13.15 21.18
CA ASN A 345 25.64 -13.03 21.97
C ASN A 345 24.46 -12.55 21.11
N ARG A 346 24.70 -11.66 20.15
CA ARG A 346 23.65 -11.15 19.28
C ARG A 346 23.21 -12.17 18.22
N LEU A 347 24.17 -12.79 17.52
CA LEU A 347 23.88 -13.81 16.51
C LEU A 347 23.15 -15.02 17.11
N LEU A 348 23.58 -15.49 18.28
CA LEU A 348 22.90 -16.60 18.96
C LEU A 348 21.52 -16.21 19.52
N ASN A 349 21.32 -14.94 19.89
CA ASN A 349 19.99 -14.47 20.31
C ASN A 349 19.01 -14.38 19.14
N ILE A 350 19.49 -14.18 17.91
CA ILE A 350 18.63 -14.13 16.72
C ILE A 350 17.95 -15.49 16.49
N SER A 351 18.69 -16.59 16.52
CA SER A 351 18.08 -17.93 16.35
C SER A 351 17.05 -18.24 17.45
N VAL A 352 17.22 -17.68 18.65
CA VAL A 352 16.26 -17.80 19.76
C VAL A 352 15.02 -16.93 19.58
N ARG A 353 15.18 -15.69 19.07
CA ARG A 353 14.08 -14.73 18.90
C ARG A 353 13.26 -14.99 17.64
N CYS A 354 13.91 -15.43 16.58
CA CYS A 354 13.30 -15.73 15.29
C CYS A 354 13.07 -17.24 15.11
N LYS A 355 12.77 -17.97 16.21
CA LYS A 355 12.50 -19.41 16.17
C LYS A 355 11.40 -19.74 15.16
N GLY A 356 11.65 -20.78 14.37
CA GLY A 356 10.76 -21.26 13.32
C GLY A 356 10.94 -20.56 11.97
N LEU A 357 11.49 -19.33 11.95
CA LEU A 357 12.02 -18.71 10.74
C LEU A 357 13.50 -19.04 10.54
N VAL A 358 14.28 -19.11 11.62
CA VAL A 358 15.70 -19.44 11.57
C VAL A 358 15.91 -20.87 12.05
N THR A 359 16.59 -21.69 11.24
CA THR A 359 16.94 -23.07 11.60
C THR A 359 18.43 -23.28 11.83
N ASP A 360 18.70 -24.26 12.70
CA ASP A 360 20.06 -24.66 13.05
C ASP A 360 20.62 -25.78 12.14
N ASP A 361 19.81 -26.36 11.27
CA ASP A 361 20.18 -27.45 10.36
C ASP A 361 20.58 -26.99 8.95
N GLY A 362 20.40 -25.70 8.65
CA GLY A 362 20.74 -25.10 7.35
C GLY A 362 19.71 -25.38 6.25
N ALA A 363 18.53 -25.92 6.58
CA ALA A 363 17.42 -25.98 5.64
C ALA A 363 17.01 -24.55 5.24
N VAL A 364 16.83 -24.30 3.95
CA VAL A 364 16.39 -23.00 3.43
C VAL A 364 15.17 -23.22 2.56
N SER A 365 14.12 -22.45 2.85
CA SER A 365 12.92 -22.34 2.02
C SER A 365 12.52 -20.88 2.00
N ASP A 366 12.55 -20.27 0.82
CA ASP A 366 12.38 -18.84 0.61
C ASP A 366 11.42 -18.62 -0.56
N LEU A 367 11.09 -17.36 -0.86
CA LEU A 367 10.37 -17.05 -2.09
C LEU A 367 11.19 -17.52 -3.30
N PRO A 368 10.54 -17.89 -4.42
CA PRO A 368 11.21 -18.40 -5.61
C PRO A 368 11.86 -17.26 -6.41
N PHE A 369 12.82 -16.56 -5.81
CA PHE A 369 13.53 -15.45 -6.44
C PHE A 369 14.20 -15.93 -7.75
N GLY A 370 13.82 -15.29 -8.85
CA GLY A 370 14.26 -15.65 -10.19
C GLY A 370 13.23 -16.44 -11.00
N GLU A 371 12.19 -16.94 -10.35
CA GLU A 371 11.10 -17.73 -10.95
C GLU A 371 9.73 -17.12 -10.60
N PHE A 372 9.67 -15.80 -10.41
CA PHE A 372 8.39 -15.13 -10.21
C PHE A 372 7.53 -15.25 -11.47
N ALA A 373 6.29 -15.65 -11.29
CA ALA A 373 5.34 -15.81 -12.38
C ALA A 373 4.46 -14.57 -12.54
N ASP A 374 4.13 -14.25 -13.80
CA ASP A 374 3.17 -13.20 -14.13
C ASP A 374 1.81 -13.51 -13.48
N ARG A 375 1.10 -12.47 -13.05
CA ARG A 375 -0.23 -12.53 -12.40
C ARG A 375 -0.29 -13.48 -11.19
N SER A 376 0.82 -13.62 -10.48
CA SER A 376 0.92 -14.45 -9.27
C SER A 376 1.08 -13.61 -8.01
N ILE A 377 0.50 -14.08 -6.90
CA ILE A 377 0.64 -13.48 -5.57
C ILE A 377 1.48 -14.38 -4.67
N TYR A 378 2.47 -13.80 -4.01
CA TYR A 378 3.29 -14.43 -2.99
C TYR A 378 2.92 -13.85 -1.64
N VAL A 379 2.24 -14.64 -0.79
CA VAL A 379 1.78 -14.20 0.53
C VAL A 379 2.75 -14.69 1.59
N LEU A 380 3.28 -13.76 2.38
CA LEU A 380 4.16 -14.03 3.52
C LEU A 380 3.36 -13.85 4.81
N ASP A 381 2.94 -14.96 5.40
CA ASP A 381 2.18 -14.94 6.65
C ASP A 381 3.11 -14.97 7.86
N VAL A 382 3.35 -13.76 8.39
CA VAL A 382 4.24 -13.51 9.54
C VAL A 382 3.47 -12.93 10.72
N ALA A 383 2.15 -12.99 10.70
CA ALA A 383 1.29 -12.43 11.75
C ALA A 383 1.55 -13.06 13.14
N GLY A 384 1.96 -14.33 13.16
CA GLY A 384 2.31 -15.06 14.39
C GLY A 384 3.73 -14.80 14.90
N MET A 385 4.51 -13.91 14.28
CA MET A 385 5.90 -13.61 14.64
C MET A 385 6.04 -12.36 15.53
N ASP A 386 7.18 -12.23 16.21
CA ASP A 386 7.55 -10.98 16.88
C ASP A 386 7.94 -9.89 15.86
N GLN A 387 7.95 -8.62 16.30
CA GLN A 387 8.26 -7.49 15.41
C GLN A 387 9.63 -7.63 14.75
N LEU A 388 10.63 -8.12 15.49
CA LEU A 388 11.99 -8.22 14.97
C LEU A 388 12.07 -9.20 13.80
N ALA A 389 11.40 -10.35 13.92
CA ALA A 389 11.39 -11.32 12.85
C ALA A 389 10.57 -10.83 11.64
N GLN A 390 9.48 -10.10 11.86
CA GLN A 390 8.75 -9.44 10.77
C GLN A 390 9.64 -8.41 10.04
N ASP A 391 10.41 -7.61 10.78
CA ASP A 391 11.34 -6.62 10.22
C ASP A 391 12.45 -7.29 9.40
N LEU A 392 12.99 -8.41 9.89
CA LEU A 392 13.95 -9.23 9.15
C LEU A 392 13.34 -9.75 7.85
N VAL A 393 12.10 -10.27 7.92
CA VAL A 393 11.44 -10.82 6.74
C VAL A 393 11.22 -9.76 5.68
N PHE A 394 10.64 -8.65 6.09
CA PHE A 394 10.41 -7.51 5.21
C PHE A 394 11.71 -7.05 4.55
N THR A 395 12.77 -6.88 5.35
CA THR A 395 14.07 -6.43 4.86
C THR A 395 14.64 -7.35 3.79
N ARG A 396 14.70 -8.65 4.11
CA ARG A 396 15.30 -9.63 3.21
C ARG A 396 14.53 -9.69 1.90
N VAL A 397 13.21 -9.82 1.98
CA VAL A 397 12.34 -9.96 0.81
C VAL A 397 12.48 -8.77 -0.11
N VAL A 398 12.33 -7.55 0.40
CA VAL A 398 12.43 -6.34 -0.43
C VAL A 398 13.83 -6.17 -1.00
N SER A 399 14.89 -6.46 -0.23
CA SER A 399 16.27 -6.37 -0.73
C SER A 399 16.51 -7.34 -1.89
N LYS A 400 16.03 -8.58 -1.76
CA LYS A 400 16.13 -9.61 -2.81
C LYS A 400 15.31 -9.22 -4.04
N LEU A 401 14.06 -8.78 -3.86
CA LEU A 401 13.24 -8.28 -4.97
C LEU A 401 13.96 -7.18 -5.74
N ARG A 402 14.52 -6.20 -5.03
CA ARG A 402 15.29 -5.11 -5.62
C ARG A 402 16.52 -5.61 -6.38
N GLU A 403 17.34 -6.47 -5.78
CA GLU A 403 18.53 -7.05 -6.41
C GLU A 403 18.19 -7.75 -7.73
N HIS A 404 17.14 -8.57 -7.73
CA HIS A 404 16.70 -9.33 -8.89
C HIS A 404 16.04 -8.45 -9.97
N LEU A 405 15.32 -7.39 -9.58
CA LEU A 405 14.79 -6.39 -10.51
C LEU A 405 15.92 -5.55 -11.14
N GLU A 406 16.94 -5.16 -10.37
CA GLU A 406 18.13 -4.47 -10.90
C GLU A 406 18.89 -5.34 -11.92
N ARG A 407 18.96 -6.66 -11.69
CA ARG A 407 19.54 -7.64 -12.61
C ARG A 407 18.63 -8.05 -13.77
N ARG A 408 17.33 -7.72 -13.67
CA ARG A 408 16.28 -8.15 -14.61
C ARG A 408 16.17 -9.66 -14.74
N ASP A 409 16.38 -10.38 -13.64
CA ASP A 409 16.35 -11.84 -13.60
C ASP A 409 15.29 -12.39 -12.64
N LEU A 410 14.38 -11.56 -12.10
CA LEU A 410 13.37 -11.98 -11.13
C LEU A 410 12.30 -12.94 -11.69
N GLY A 411 12.03 -12.88 -12.99
CA GLY A 411 10.94 -13.59 -13.67
C GLY A 411 9.79 -12.67 -14.10
N VAL A 412 9.69 -11.49 -13.49
CA VAL A 412 8.74 -10.43 -13.87
C VAL A 412 9.40 -9.06 -13.99
N GLU A 413 8.79 -8.15 -14.74
CA GLU A 413 9.26 -6.77 -14.90
C GLU A 413 8.79 -5.85 -13.77
N HIS A 414 7.63 -6.12 -13.19
CA HIS A 414 7.05 -5.35 -12.10
C HIS A 414 6.68 -6.22 -10.89
N VAL A 415 6.90 -5.69 -9.69
CA VAL A 415 6.48 -6.30 -8.43
C VAL A 415 5.80 -5.26 -7.57
N LEU A 416 4.55 -5.54 -7.23
CA LEU A 416 3.82 -4.82 -6.20
C LEU A 416 4.16 -5.41 -4.83
N VAL A 417 4.62 -4.60 -3.89
CA VAL A 417 4.82 -5.00 -2.49
C VAL A 417 3.74 -4.36 -1.65
N PHE A 418 2.84 -5.18 -1.11
CA PHE A 418 1.80 -4.72 -0.19
C PHE A 418 2.27 -4.81 1.26
N VAL A 419 2.17 -3.67 1.94
CA VAL A 419 2.50 -3.51 3.36
C VAL A 419 1.27 -2.97 4.09
N ASP A 420 0.63 -3.83 4.88
CA ASP A 420 -0.37 -3.40 5.85
C ASP A 420 0.31 -2.83 7.10
N GLU A 421 -0.41 -1.95 7.81
CA GLU A 421 0.08 -1.22 8.97
C GLU A 421 1.42 -0.51 8.72
N LEU A 422 1.50 0.27 7.64
CA LEU A 422 2.72 0.96 7.23
C LEU A 422 3.33 1.84 8.35
N ASN A 423 2.50 2.35 9.26
CA ASN A 423 2.93 3.12 10.45
C ASN A 423 3.77 2.30 11.45
N LYS A 424 3.63 0.96 11.46
CA LYS A 424 4.45 0.04 12.27
C LYS A 424 5.90 0.02 11.79
N TYR A 425 6.08 0.05 10.47
CA TYR A 425 7.38 -0.10 9.80
C TYR A 425 8.06 1.23 9.50
N ALA A 426 7.27 2.28 9.25
CA ALA A 426 7.78 3.62 8.99
C ALA A 426 6.95 4.69 9.72
N PRO A 427 7.04 4.74 11.06
CA PRO A 427 6.31 5.72 11.85
C PRO A 427 6.73 7.15 11.49
N GLY A 428 5.79 8.09 11.63
CA GLY A 428 6.02 9.52 11.38
C GLY A 428 7.09 10.12 12.28
N GLU A 429 7.09 9.70 13.55
CA GLU A 429 8.08 10.05 14.57
C GLU A 429 8.70 8.77 15.17
N GLY A 430 9.94 8.86 15.62
CA GLY A 430 10.66 7.73 16.21
C GLY A 430 12.01 7.46 15.56
N PRO A 431 12.71 6.41 16.02
CA PRO A 431 14.05 6.07 15.55
C PRO A 431 14.06 5.74 14.05
N ASP A 432 15.21 5.94 13.44
CA ASP A 432 15.43 5.66 12.03
C ASP A 432 15.86 4.20 11.83
N THR A 433 14.88 3.31 11.68
CA THR A 433 15.07 1.86 11.51
C THR A 433 15.53 1.51 10.10
N TYR A 434 16.15 0.34 9.93
CA TYR A 434 16.55 -0.16 8.60
C TYR A 434 15.34 -0.31 7.67
N VAL A 435 14.25 -0.89 8.19
CA VAL A 435 12.98 -1.04 7.46
C VAL A 435 12.42 0.31 6.99
N ARG A 436 12.44 1.34 7.85
CA ARG A 436 12.00 2.69 7.48
C ARG A 436 12.85 3.27 6.34
N LYS A 437 14.17 3.12 6.39
CA LYS A 437 15.08 3.56 5.32
C LYS A 437 14.84 2.83 4.02
N MET A 438 14.54 1.54 4.09
CA MET A 438 14.22 0.73 2.94
C MET A 438 12.90 1.17 2.29
N LEU A 439 11.85 1.35 3.08
CA LEU A 439 10.56 1.86 2.57
C LEU A 439 10.72 3.26 1.95
N LEU A 440 11.58 4.10 2.53
CA LEU A 440 11.96 5.38 1.95
C LEU A 440 12.61 5.22 0.57
N ASP A 441 13.62 4.34 0.46
CA ASP A 441 14.32 4.10 -0.82
C ASP A 441 13.37 3.50 -1.87
N ILE A 442 12.48 2.57 -1.50
CA ILE A 442 11.42 2.08 -2.41
C ILE A 442 10.54 3.25 -2.86
N SER A 443 10.03 4.06 -1.93
CA SER A 443 9.13 5.16 -2.27
C SER A 443 9.79 6.22 -3.18
N GLU A 444 11.12 6.37 -3.10
CA GLU A 444 11.87 7.39 -3.82
C GLU A 444 12.44 6.91 -5.15
N ARG A 445 12.76 5.62 -5.27
CA ARG A 445 13.53 5.08 -6.39
C ARG A 445 12.96 3.78 -6.96
N GLY A 446 12.08 3.09 -6.23
CA GLY A 446 11.51 1.81 -6.64
C GLY A 446 10.80 1.85 -7.99
N ARG A 447 10.16 2.97 -8.33
CA ARG A 447 9.48 3.18 -9.62
C ARG A 447 10.34 2.90 -10.87
N TYR A 448 11.65 3.18 -10.81
CA TYR A 448 12.55 2.94 -11.95
C TYR A 448 12.97 1.47 -12.10
N LEU A 449 12.76 0.67 -11.05
CA LEU A 449 13.10 -0.74 -11.00
C LEU A 449 11.89 -1.64 -11.26
N GLY A 450 10.68 -1.08 -11.38
CA GLY A 450 9.44 -1.86 -11.36
C GLY A 450 9.06 -2.35 -9.96
N LEU A 451 9.64 -1.78 -8.90
CA LEU A 451 9.30 -2.11 -7.51
C LEU A 451 8.30 -1.10 -6.96
N VAL A 452 7.05 -1.52 -6.77
CA VAL A 452 5.94 -0.63 -6.44
C VAL A 452 5.39 -0.91 -5.05
N LEU A 453 5.47 0.07 -4.14
CA LEU A 453 4.90 -0.01 -2.79
C LEU A 453 3.39 0.29 -2.79
N PHE A 454 2.59 -0.65 -2.28
CA PHE A 454 1.21 -0.42 -1.88
C PHE A 454 1.18 -0.39 -0.35
N GLY A 455 0.96 0.78 0.22
CA GLY A 455 1.00 0.99 1.66
C GLY A 455 -0.39 1.26 2.22
N ALA A 456 -0.75 0.59 3.31
CA ALA A 456 -1.99 0.84 4.04
C ALA A 456 -1.74 1.23 5.50
N GLN A 457 -2.47 2.21 5.99
CA GLN A 457 -2.42 2.62 7.40
C GLN A 457 -3.77 3.19 7.86
N GLN A 458 -3.95 3.37 9.17
CA GLN A 458 -5.14 4.05 9.67
C GLN A 458 -5.07 5.56 9.39
N PHE A 459 -3.96 6.18 9.75
CA PHE A 459 -3.75 7.63 9.67
C PHE A 459 -2.50 7.95 8.87
N ARG A 460 -2.66 8.76 7.83
CA ARG A 460 -1.53 9.27 7.02
C ARG A 460 -0.55 10.06 7.90
N SER A 461 -1.05 10.79 8.89
CA SER A 461 -0.22 11.57 9.82
C SER A 461 0.75 10.73 10.65
N GLN A 462 0.45 9.45 10.87
CA GLN A 462 1.28 8.54 11.67
C GLN A 462 2.38 7.84 10.85
N VAL A 463 2.47 8.08 9.55
CA VAL A 463 3.49 7.50 8.67
C VAL A 463 4.49 8.57 8.27
N HIS A 464 5.72 8.15 7.99
CA HIS A 464 6.75 9.03 7.51
C HIS A 464 6.34 9.84 6.27
N ARG A 465 6.39 11.17 6.39
CA ARG A 465 5.87 12.12 5.39
C ARG A 465 6.42 11.93 3.98
N ARG A 466 7.69 11.53 3.83
CA ARG A 466 8.30 11.29 2.51
C ARG A 466 7.74 10.02 1.85
N ILE A 467 7.46 8.96 2.61
CA ILE A 467 6.93 7.71 2.04
C ILE A 467 5.54 7.96 1.45
N VAL A 468 4.64 8.53 2.25
CA VAL A 468 3.29 8.88 1.78
C VAL A 468 3.28 10.05 0.80
N GLY A 469 4.32 10.89 0.80
CA GLY A 469 4.45 12.05 -0.10
C GLY A 469 4.94 11.67 -1.49
N ASN A 470 5.70 10.58 -1.60
CA ASN A 470 6.18 10.04 -2.87
C ASN A 470 5.20 9.05 -3.50
N SER A 471 4.11 8.69 -2.82
CA SER A 471 3.01 7.94 -3.43
C SER A 471 2.21 8.83 -4.38
N GLY A 472 2.30 8.55 -5.68
CA GLY A 472 1.56 9.32 -6.70
C GLY A 472 0.05 9.12 -6.63
N THR A 473 -0.40 7.98 -6.11
CA THR A 473 -1.81 7.69 -5.88
C THR A 473 -2.10 7.63 -4.38
N THR A 474 -3.15 8.34 -3.93
CA THR A 474 -3.66 8.24 -2.56
C THR A 474 -5.15 7.98 -2.55
N ILE A 475 -5.57 7.03 -1.71
CA ILE A 475 -6.97 6.69 -1.50
C ILE A 475 -7.32 6.93 -0.03
N TYR A 476 -8.45 7.60 0.16
CA TYR A 476 -8.97 7.94 1.47
C TYR A 476 -10.28 7.19 1.68
N GLY A 477 -10.26 6.21 2.58
CA GLY A 477 -11.49 5.68 3.16
C GLY A 477 -12.09 6.67 4.16
N ARG A 478 -12.98 6.17 5.03
CA ARG A 478 -13.52 6.98 6.13
C ARG A 478 -12.40 7.43 7.08
N MET A 479 -12.38 8.70 7.42
CA MET A 479 -11.44 9.31 8.36
C MET A 479 -12.16 9.86 9.58
N ASP A 480 -11.44 10.05 10.68
CA ASP A 480 -11.91 10.92 11.76
C ASP A 480 -11.64 12.40 11.46
N MET A 481 -12.33 13.28 12.18
CA MET A 481 -12.26 14.73 11.96
C MET A 481 -10.90 15.31 12.36
N ASP A 482 -10.22 14.71 13.34
CA ASP A 482 -8.93 15.18 13.82
C ASP A 482 -7.85 14.95 12.75
N GLU A 483 -7.86 13.79 12.11
CA GLU A 483 -6.99 13.45 10.99
C GLU A 483 -7.26 14.36 9.78
N LEU A 484 -8.54 14.60 9.43
CA LEU A 484 -8.92 15.50 8.32
C LEU A 484 -8.55 16.97 8.54
N ALA A 485 -8.31 17.37 9.80
CA ALA A 485 -7.80 18.69 10.16
C ALA A 485 -6.28 18.81 9.97
N THR A 486 -5.55 17.69 9.83
CA THR A 486 -4.09 17.72 9.64
C THR A 486 -3.70 18.28 8.27
N PRO A 487 -2.49 18.85 8.12
CA PRO A 487 -2.04 19.46 6.87
C PRO A 487 -2.09 18.54 5.64
N GLY A 488 -1.99 17.22 5.84
CA GLY A 488 -2.00 16.22 4.75
C GLY A 488 -3.30 16.20 3.94
N TYR A 489 -4.40 16.76 4.47
CA TYR A 489 -5.74 16.74 3.86
C TYR A 489 -6.22 18.13 3.44
N GLN A 490 -5.36 19.15 3.44
CA GLN A 490 -5.74 20.51 3.03
C GLN A 490 -6.21 20.59 1.58
N VAL A 491 -5.78 19.65 0.74
CA VAL A 491 -6.20 19.54 -0.67
C VAL A 491 -7.66 19.11 -0.83
N LEU A 492 -8.28 18.53 0.21
CA LEU A 492 -9.67 18.09 0.15
C LEU A 492 -10.62 19.25 0.43
N SER A 493 -11.69 19.35 -0.36
CA SER A 493 -12.74 20.34 -0.15
C SER A 493 -13.49 20.10 1.17
N PRO A 494 -14.07 21.11 1.82
CA PRO A 494 -14.90 20.93 3.00
C PRO A 494 -16.02 19.90 2.80
N ALA A 495 -16.66 19.90 1.62
CA ALA A 495 -17.70 18.94 1.27
C ALA A 495 -17.18 17.48 1.23
N THR A 496 -15.94 17.28 0.80
CA THR A 496 -15.28 15.97 0.79
C THR A 496 -14.93 15.49 2.20
N LYS A 497 -14.64 16.41 3.13
CA LYS A 497 -14.28 16.10 4.53
C LYS A 497 -15.47 15.74 5.43
N ILE A 498 -16.70 16.04 5.01
CA ILE A 498 -17.92 15.83 5.82
C ILE A 498 -18.64 14.52 5.46
N LYS A 499 -18.31 13.91 4.31
CA LYS A 499 -18.73 12.55 3.94
C LYS A 499 -17.81 11.53 4.58
#